data_AF-A0A0F9SM83-F1
#
_entry.id   AF-A0A0F9SM83-F1
#
_cell.length_a   1.000
_cell.length_b   1.000
_cell.length_c   1.000
_cell.angle_alpha   90.00
_cell.angle_beta   90.00
_cell.angle_gamma   90.00
#
_symmetry.space_group_name_H-M   'P 1'
#
loop_
_entity.id
_entity.type
_entity.pdbx_description
1 polymer ?
#
loop_
_entity_poly.entity_id
_entity_poly.type
_entity_poly.pdbx_seq_one_letter_code
_entity_poly.pdbx_strand_id
1 'polypeptide(L)'
;MNNLTTLAHGLLIARNEADEDVSLLDLTTEGDYASIPSVLGNTGVGVIDLLKDKYDGATEMIVNGIEFMFSGGSAADKTFGWRVLAWKTANGPARLIAVGTGILGTQAVVTYPLIPGGGTALATNKFWADTLVVTARNWPKGIESTDSVGNNSVSSIWVDDAGYRFWKIEITDADGSTGTEAGDISVYFGYW
;
A
#
# COMPACT_ATOMS: atom_id res chain seq x y z
N MET A 1 -29.79 1.11 15.16
CA MET A 1 -29.03 -0.05 14.63
C MET A 1 -27.83 0.53 13.89
N ASN A 2 -26.61 0.28 14.38
CA ASN A 2 -25.39 0.58 13.62
C ASN A 2 -25.23 -0.54 12.59
N ASN A 3 -25.71 -0.30 11.37
CA ASN A 3 -25.33 -1.17 10.25
C ASN A 3 -23.86 -0.86 9.94
N LEU A 4 -22.96 -1.76 10.35
CA LEU A 4 -21.66 -1.92 9.70
C LEU A 4 -21.95 -2.45 8.30
N THR A 5 -22.19 -1.57 7.34
CA THR A 5 -22.31 -1.95 5.93
C THR A 5 -20.91 -2.10 5.36
N THR A 6 -20.24 -3.21 5.67
CA THR A 6 -18.96 -3.56 5.06
C THR A 6 -19.26 -4.04 3.64
N LEU A 7 -19.29 -3.13 2.67
CA LEU A 7 -19.23 -3.52 1.27
C LEU A 7 -17.85 -4.11 1.05
N ALA A 8 -17.74 -5.44 0.97
CA ALA A 8 -16.50 -6.09 0.59
C ALA A 8 -16.15 -5.67 -0.84
N HIS A 9 -15.14 -4.82 -0.98
CA HIS A 9 -14.64 -4.37 -2.27
C HIS A 9 -13.53 -5.32 -2.75
N GLY A 10 -13.39 -5.47 -4.07
CA GLY A 10 -12.24 -6.15 -4.64
C GLY A 10 -10.94 -5.42 -4.27
N LEU A 11 -9.85 -6.16 -4.15
CA LEU A 11 -8.51 -5.60 -3.97
C LEU A 11 -8.07 -4.88 -5.25
N LEU A 12 -7.54 -3.67 -5.10
CA LEU A 12 -7.07 -2.78 -6.16
C LEU A 12 -5.55 -2.58 -6.04
N ILE A 13 -4.88 -2.12 -7.10
CA ILE A 13 -3.42 -1.89 -7.07
C ILE A 13 -3.11 -0.49 -6.52
N ALA A 14 -2.38 -0.43 -5.40
CA ALA A 14 -1.83 0.80 -4.79
C ALA A 14 -0.40 1.09 -5.26
N ARG A 15 0.32 0.10 -5.75
CA ARG A 15 1.66 0.24 -6.34
C ARG A 15 1.95 -0.98 -7.20
N ASN A 16 2.42 -0.76 -8.43
CA ASN A 16 2.97 -1.83 -9.26
C ASN A 16 4.43 -2.10 -8.90
N GLU A 17 4.92 -3.29 -9.29
CA GLU A 17 6.35 -3.57 -9.38
C GLU A 17 7.06 -2.45 -10.16
N ALA A 18 8.17 -2.01 -9.61
CA ALA A 18 9.09 -1.04 -10.17
C ALA A 18 10.34 -1.00 -9.30
N ASP A 19 11.43 -0.52 -9.89
CA ASP A 19 12.72 -0.36 -9.24
C ASP A 19 12.58 0.27 -7.85
N GLU A 20 13.28 -0.31 -6.88
CA GLU A 20 13.34 0.24 -5.54
C GLU A 20 14.05 1.58 -5.56
N ASP A 21 13.49 2.52 -4.84
CA ASP A 21 13.99 3.89 -4.83
C ASP A 21 14.61 4.19 -3.47
N VAL A 22 15.94 4.28 -3.45
CA VAL A 22 16.69 4.74 -2.26
C VAL A 22 16.56 6.25 -2.07
N SER A 23 16.10 6.97 -3.09
CA SER A 23 15.82 8.42 -3.09
C SER A 23 14.37 8.68 -2.69
N LEU A 24 13.99 8.06 -1.57
CA LEU A 24 12.68 8.22 -0.98
C LEU A 24 12.30 9.70 -0.82
N LEU A 25 11.01 10.05 -0.92
CA LEU A 25 10.58 11.45 -0.77
C LEU A 25 11.13 12.06 0.53
N ASP A 26 11.89 13.15 0.41
CA ASP A 26 12.46 13.86 1.56
C ASP A 26 11.40 14.78 2.16
N LEU A 27 10.86 14.43 3.32
CA LEU A 27 9.83 15.22 4.00
C LEU A 27 10.33 16.53 4.62
N THR A 28 11.65 16.75 4.65
CA THR A 28 12.26 17.95 5.22
C THR A 28 12.41 19.07 4.19
N THR A 29 12.62 18.72 2.93
CA THR A 29 12.79 19.67 1.81
C THR A 29 11.71 19.55 0.74
N GLU A 30 10.94 18.45 0.75
CA GLU A 30 9.88 18.13 -0.21
C GLU A 30 8.62 17.64 0.54
N GLY A 31 7.55 17.35 -0.20
CA GLY A 31 6.31 16.81 0.36
C GLY A 31 5.25 17.84 0.75
N ASP A 32 5.61 19.12 0.92
CA ASP A 32 4.63 20.23 0.89
C ASP A 32 4.44 20.68 -0.56
N TYR A 33 3.35 20.21 -1.18
CA TYR A 33 3.11 20.51 -2.58
C TYR A 33 2.30 21.79 -2.74
N ALA A 34 2.84 22.74 -3.52
CA ALA A 34 2.11 23.93 -3.96
C ALA A 34 0.89 23.61 -4.85
N SER A 35 0.84 22.39 -5.39
CA SER A 35 -0.24 21.82 -6.19
C SER A 35 -0.22 20.30 -6.08
N ILE A 36 -1.38 19.64 -6.03
CA ILE A 36 -1.50 18.17 -5.98
C ILE A 36 -0.45 17.52 -6.90
N PRO A 37 0.44 16.65 -6.38
CA PRO A 37 1.46 16.00 -7.19
C PRO A 37 0.78 15.27 -8.35
N SER A 38 1.39 15.29 -9.54
CA SER A 38 0.80 14.64 -10.71
C SER A 38 0.48 13.20 -10.35
N VAL A 39 -0.82 12.89 -10.23
CA VAL A 39 -1.31 11.53 -10.03
C VAL A 39 -0.86 10.76 -11.26
N LEU A 40 0.27 10.07 -11.15
CA LEU A 40 0.57 8.97 -12.06
C LEU A 40 -0.66 8.08 -11.94
N GLY A 41 -1.28 7.73 -13.07
CA GLY A 41 -2.60 7.11 -13.11
C GLY A 41 -2.68 5.83 -12.26
N ASN A 42 -3.73 5.03 -12.46
CA ASN A 42 -3.96 3.79 -11.69
C ASN A 42 -2.85 2.70 -11.84
N THR A 43 -1.67 3.08 -12.34
CA THR A 43 -0.46 2.29 -12.57
C THR A 43 0.79 3.13 -12.32
N GLY A 44 1.45 3.04 -11.15
CA GLY A 44 2.81 3.58 -10.99
C GLY A 44 3.32 3.79 -9.56
N VAL A 45 4.64 4.04 -9.45
CA VAL A 45 5.44 4.41 -8.24
C VAL A 45 5.07 5.80 -7.68
N GLY A 46 3.88 6.29 -8.03
CA GLY A 46 3.45 7.66 -7.82
C GLY A 46 2.49 7.85 -6.66
N VAL A 47 2.00 9.08 -6.57
CA VAL A 47 0.88 9.42 -5.70
C VAL A 47 -0.41 8.95 -6.36
N ILE A 48 -1.19 8.15 -5.64
CA ILE A 48 -2.47 7.60 -6.11
C ILE A 48 -3.63 8.23 -5.35
N ASP A 49 -4.67 8.60 -6.07
CA ASP A 49 -5.96 8.97 -5.50
C ASP A 49 -6.76 7.70 -5.23
N LEU A 50 -6.52 7.06 -4.08
CA LEU A 50 -7.15 5.78 -3.77
C LEU A 50 -8.69 5.92 -3.75
N LEU A 51 -9.22 7.09 -3.37
CA LEU A 51 -10.64 7.34 -3.15
C LEU A 51 -11.37 7.97 -4.36
N LYS A 52 -10.70 8.06 -5.53
CA LYS A 52 -11.20 8.75 -6.73
C LYS A 52 -12.59 8.29 -7.17
N ASP A 53 -12.83 6.98 -7.17
CA ASP A 53 -14.08 6.36 -7.65
C ASP A 53 -15.18 6.32 -6.56
N LYS A 54 -14.94 6.95 -5.41
CA LYS A 54 -15.82 6.93 -4.22
C LYS A 54 -16.24 8.32 -3.77
N TYR A 55 -15.95 9.34 -4.59
CA TYR A 55 -16.38 10.71 -4.38
C TYR A 55 -17.53 11.05 -5.34
N ASP A 56 -18.79 10.99 -4.88
CA ASP A 56 -19.96 11.32 -5.72
C ASP A 56 -20.25 12.83 -5.82
N GLY A 57 -19.47 13.66 -5.12
CA GLY A 57 -19.67 15.11 -5.06
C GLY A 57 -20.49 15.61 -3.86
N ALA A 58 -21.09 14.73 -3.05
CA ALA A 58 -21.91 15.10 -1.89
C ALA A 58 -21.39 14.47 -0.58
N THR A 59 -20.39 15.11 0.04
CA THR A 59 -20.27 15.27 1.51
C THR A 59 -20.53 14.06 2.44
N GLU A 60 -19.85 12.92 2.23
CA GLU A 60 -19.32 12.06 3.32
C GLU A 60 -18.62 10.83 2.73
N MET A 61 -17.48 10.44 3.31
CA MET A 61 -16.87 9.14 3.00
C MET A 61 -17.62 8.04 3.76
N ILE A 62 -18.19 7.07 3.04
CA ILE A 62 -18.94 5.94 3.60
C ILE A 62 -18.00 4.88 4.21
N VAL A 63 -16.70 4.93 3.90
CA VAL A 63 -15.67 3.96 4.29
C VAL A 63 -14.50 4.71 4.92
N ASN A 64 -14.05 4.27 6.10
CA ASN A 64 -12.90 4.88 6.81
C ASN A 64 -11.73 3.90 6.98
N GLY A 65 -11.86 2.63 6.60
CA GLY A 65 -10.79 1.64 6.71
C GLY A 65 -10.09 1.39 5.37
N ILE A 66 -8.76 1.45 5.37
CA ILE A 66 -7.90 1.00 4.28
C ILE A 66 -7.04 -0.16 4.77
N GLU A 67 -6.95 -1.19 3.95
CA GLU A 67 -6.08 -2.34 4.14
C GLU A 67 -5.04 -2.38 3.02
N PHE A 68 -3.76 -2.56 3.33
CA PHE A 68 -2.69 -2.76 2.35
C PHE A 68 -2.13 -4.18 2.43
N MET A 69 -2.00 -4.85 1.29
CA MET A 69 -1.38 -6.17 1.14
C MET A 69 -0.21 -6.09 0.18
N PHE A 70 0.84 -6.86 0.43
CA PHE A 70 2.07 -6.81 -0.35
C PHE A 70 2.31 -8.17 -1.00
N SER A 71 2.77 -8.17 -2.25
CA SER A 71 3.27 -9.37 -2.90
C SER A 71 4.48 -9.04 -3.75
N GLY A 72 5.34 -10.00 -3.99
CA GLY A 72 6.45 -9.81 -4.92
C GLY A 72 7.30 -11.05 -5.00
N GLY A 73 8.55 -10.90 -5.45
CA GLY A 73 9.58 -11.95 -5.34
C GLY A 73 9.33 -13.20 -6.16
N SER A 74 10.31 -13.66 -6.94
CA SER A 74 10.29 -15.06 -7.39
C SER A 74 10.78 -16.05 -6.33
N ALA A 75 11.08 -15.58 -5.12
CA ALA A 75 11.57 -16.36 -4.00
C ALA A 75 10.81 -16.00 -2.71
N ALA A 76 10.53 -17.02 -1.91
CA ALA A 76 10.02 -16.86 -0.54
C ALA A 76 11.09 -16.25 0.37
N ASP A 77 10.68 -15.81 1.56
CA ASP A 77 11.50 -15.28 2.65
C ASP A 77 12.28 -14.00 2.30
N LYS A 78 11.97 -13.37 1.16
CA LYS A 78 12.55 -12.09 0.76
C LYS A 78 12.06 -10.98 1.68
N THR A 79 12.99 -10.23 2.24
CA THR A 79 12.72 -9.08 3.11
C THR A 79 12.63 -7.80 2.29
N PHE A 80 11.83 -6.84 2.76
CA PHE A 80 11.74 -5.49 2.19
C PHE A 80 11.36 -4.47 3.26
N GLY A 81 11.73 -3.22 3.06
CA GLY A 81 11.23 -2.07 3.81
C GLY A 81 10.06 -1.42 3.07
N TRP A 82 9.15 -0.81 3.83
CA TRP A 82 8.03 -0.06 3.27
C TRP A 82 7.75 1.20 4.08
N ARG A 83 7.25 2.23 3.40
CA ARG A 83 6.71 3.44 4.02
C ARG A 83 5.48 3.94 3.29
N VAL A 84 4.50 4.41 4.07
CA VAL A 84 3.23 4.93 3.55
C VAL A 84 3.16 6.42 3.87
N LEU A 85 2.88 7.23 2.85
CA LEU A 85 2.66 8.66 2.97
C LEU A 85 1.26 9.01 2.45
N ALA A 86 0.68 10.07 3.00
CA ALA A 86 -0.60 10.56 2.51
C ALA A 86 -0.74 12.10 2.56
N TRP A 87 -1.62 12.62 1.70
CA TRP A 87 -2.03 14.02 1.65
C TRP A 87 -3.55 14.15 1.70
N LYS A 88 -4.00 15.31 2.18
CA LYS A 88 -5.41 15.71 2.11
C LYS A 88 -5.74 16.29 0.73
N THR A 89 -7.01 16.60 0.52
CA THR A 89 -7.54 17.18 -0.73
C THR A 89 -7.01 18.58 -1.04
N ALA A 90 -6.72 19.37 0.00
CA ALA A 90 -6.16 20.71 -0.14
C ALA A 90 -4.63 20.68 -0.13
N ASN A 91 -4.02 21.72 -0.73
CA ASN A 91 -2.57 21.93 -0.66
C ASN A 91 -2.08 21.87 0.79
N GLY A 92 -0.92 21.22 0.98
CA GLY A 92 -0.32 21.07 2.30
C GLY A 92 0.67 19.90 2.35
N PRO A 93 1.25 19.68 3.54
CA PRO A 93 2.32 18.73 3.72
C PRO A 93 1.84 17.29 3.62
N ALA A 94 2.70 16.46 3.04
CA ALA A 94 2.67 15.02 3.19
C ALA A 94 2.77 14.65 4.66
N ARG A 95 2.00 13.66 5.08
CA ARG A 95 2.21 13.01 6.37
C ARG A 95 2.82 11.65 6.15
N LEU A 96 3.92 11.36 6.85
CA LEU A 96 4.39 9.99 7.01
C LEU A 96 3.43 9.25 7.93
N ILE A 97 2.81 8.19 7.41
CA ILE A 97 1.77 7.42 8.09
C ILE A 97 2.41 6.35 8.96
N ALA A 98 3.17 5.47 8.30
CA ALA A 98 3.94 4.43 8.92
C ALA A 98 5.16 4.06 8.07
N VAL A 99 6.12 3.45 8.76
CA VAL A 99 7.27 2.75 8.19
C VAL A 99 7.28 1.35 8.80
N GLY A 100 7.77 0.40 8.03
CA GLY A 100 7.90 -0.96 8.51
C GLY A 100 8.76 -1.83 7.62
N THR A 101 8.75 -3.11 7.96
CA THR A 101 9.41 -4.17 7.22
C THR A 101 8.39 -5.23 6.83
N GLY A 102 8.68 -5.96 5.78
CA GLY A 102 7.90 -7.11 5.35
C GLY A 102 8.78 -8.28 4.96
N ILE A 103 8.20 -9.48 5.00
CA ILE A 103 8.81 -10.72 4.53
C ILE A 103 7.80 -11.43 3.63
N LEU A 104 8.25 -11.82 2.45
CA LEU A 104 7.47 -12.71 1.58
C LEU A 104 7.38 -14.10 2.22
N GLY A 105 6.18 -14.67 2.27
CA GLY A 105 5.98 -16.02 2.74
C GLY A 105 6.19 -17.07 1.65
N THR A 106 5.61 -18.24 1.85
CA THR A 106 5.63 -19.34 0.85
C THR A 106 4.30 -19.46 0.09
N GLN A 107 3.28 -18.69 0.48
CA GLN A 107 1.99 -18.68 -0.20
C GLN A 107 2.11 -17.99 -1.57
N ALA A 108 2.07 -18.79 -2.62
CA ALA A 108 2.11 -18.28 -3.99
C ALA A 108 0.85 -17.45 -4.32
N VAL A 109 1.05 -16.38 -5.08
CA VAL A 109 -0.02 -15.59 -5.68
C VAL A 109 -0.53 -16.36 -6.90
N VAL A 110 -1.55 -17.19 -6.68
CA VAL A 110 -2.19 -18.01 -7.73
C VAL A 110 -2.97 -17.14 -8.71
N THR A 111 -3.50 -16.01 -8.23
CA THR A 111 -4.31 -15.07 -8.99
C THR A 111 -4.03 -13.66 -8.47
N TYR A 112 -3.67 -12.72 -9.34
CA TYR A 112 -3.70 -11.32 -8.95
C TYR A 112 -5.14 -10.90 -8.66
N PRO A 113 -5.40 -10.18 -7.55
CA PRO A 113 -6.72 -9.62 -7.31
C PRO A 113 -7.16 -8.74 -8.49
N LEU A 114 -8.45 -8.86 -8.84
CA LEU A 114 -9.08 -8.39 -10.07
C LEU A 114 -8.57 -7.03 -10.59
N ILE A 115 -7.93 -7.04 -11.75
CA ILE A 115 -7.99 -5.92 -12.68
C ILE A 115 -9.41 -5.91 -13.27
N PRO A 116 -10.14 -4.78 -13.31
CA PRO A 116 -11.43 -4.69 -13.99
C PRO A 116 -11.29 -5.20 -15.43
N GLY A 117 -11.92 -6.33 -15.77
CA GLY A 117 -11.79 -6.95 -17.11
C GLY A 117 -11.75 -8.48 -17.17
N GLY A 118 -11.74 -9.18 -16.04
CA GLY A 118 -12.17 -10.60 -15.97
C GLY A 118 -11.40 -11.59 -16.85
N GLY A 119 -10.07 -11.51 -16.89
CA GLY A 119 -9.23 -12.56 -17.47
C GLY A 119 -9.08 -13.77 -16.54
N THR A 120 -8.86 -14.96 -17.12
CA THR A 120 -8.46 -16.15 -16.36
C THR A 120 -7.17 -15.87 -15.59
N ALA A 121 -7.18 -16.15 -14.30
CA ALA A 121 -6.02 -16.03 -13.43
C ALA A 121 -4.82 -16.83 -13.98
N LEU A 122 -3.72 -16.14 -14.26
CA LEU A 122 -2.44 -16.81 -14.48
C LEU A 122 -1.77 -17.00 -13.12
N ALA A 123 -1.38 -18.23 -12.80
CA ALA A 123 -0.48 -18.49 -11.68
C ALA A 123 0.76 -17.61 -11.86
N THR A 124 1.05 -16.80 -10.85
CA THR A 124 2.20 -15.91 -10.89
C THR A 124 3.36 -16.56 -10.17
N ASN A 125 4.59 -16.25 -10.58
CA ASN A 125 5.79 -16.66 -9.86
C ASN A 125 6.07 -15.69 -8.71
N LYS A 126 5.05 -15.35 -7.92
CA LYS A 126 5.11 -14.35 -6.85
C LYS A 126 4.57 -14.91 -5.56
N PHE A 127 5.02 -14.35 -4.44
CA PHE A 127 4.58 -14.74 -3.11
C PHE A 127 3.92 -13.57 -2.40
N TRP A 128 2.89 -13.86 -1.60
CA TRP A 128 2.31 -12.89 -0.68
C TRP A 128 3.27 -12.63 0.47
N ALA A 129 3.31 -11.40 0.97
CA ALA A 129 3.90 -11.12 2.26
C ALA A 129 3.08 -11.82 3.35
N ASP A 130 3.74 -12.64 4.17
CA ASP A 130 3.10 -13.29 5.32
C ASP A 130 3.50 -12.67 6.65
N THR A 131 4.47 -11.76 6.61
CA THR A 131 4.95 -11.01 7.77
C THR A 131 5.03 -9.55 7.39
N LEU A 132 4.35 -8.70 8.16
CA LEU A 132 4.47 -7.25 8.06
C LEU A 132 4.61 -6.69 9.47
N VAL A 133 5.56 -5.79 9.67
CA VAL A 133 5.87 -5.21 10.98
C VAL A 133 5.88 -3.70 10.85
N VAL A 134 5.06 -3.02 11.65
CA VAL A 134 5.10 -1.55 11.78
C VAL A 134 6.24 -1.17 12.73
N THR A 135 7.29 -0.52 12.23
CA THR A 135 8.45 -0.12 13.03
C THR A 135 8.35 1.30 13.55
N ALA A 136 7.66 2.18 12.83
CA ALA A 136 7.35 3.53 13.26
C ALA A 136 5.99 3.97 12.69
N ARG A 137 5.24 4.78 13.46
CA ARG A 137 3.99 5.37 12.99
C ARG A 137 3.76 6.76 13.52
N ASN A 138 3.08 7.58 12.73
CA ASN A 138 2.58 8.88 13.13
C ASN A 138 1.11 9.01 12.70
N TRP A 139 0.23 8.24 13.34
CA TRP A 139 -1.19 8.19 13.02
C TRP A 139 -2.10 8.24 14.27
N PRO A 140 -3.24 8.97 14.25
CA PRO A 140 -4.06 9.19 15.44
C PRO A 140 -4.76 7.94 15.98
N LYS A 141 -5.24 7.08 15.08
CA LYS A 141 -5.90 5.80 15.38
C LYS A 141 -4.93 4.73 14.90
N GLY A 142 -4.48 3.84 15.79
CA GLY A 142 -3.31 3.00 15.55
C GLY A 142 -3.29 2.30 14.18
N ILE A 143 -2.08 2.09 13.65
CA ILE A 143 -1.82 1.23 12.49
C ILE A 143 -1.47 -0.15 13.01
N GLU A 144 -2.10 -1.18 12.43
CA GLU A 144 -1.97 -2.57 12.85
C GLU A 144 -1.50 -3.44 11.69
N SER A 145 -0.68 -4.44 12.00
CA SER A 145 -0.33 -5.53 11.09
C SER A 145 -1.10 -6.78 11.49
N THR A 146 -1.71 -7.48 10.54
CA THR A 146 -2.48 -8.71 10.82
C THR A 146 -1.58 -9.89 11.19
N ASP A 147 -0.34 -9.91 10.69
CA ASP A 147 0.66 -10.91 11.07
C ASP A 147 2.07 -10.33 11.08
N SER A 148 2.71 -10.38 12.25
CA SER A 148 4.08 -9.90 12.50
C SER A 148 5.07 -11.03 12.81
N VAL A 149 4.62 -12.28 12.79
CA VAL A 149 5.42 -13.47 13.12
C VAL A 149 5.53 -14.47 11.97
N GLY A 150 4.66 -14.38 10.98
CA GLY A 150 4.66 -15.23 9.78
C GLY A 150 3.94 -16.56 10.01
N ASN A 151 2.67 -16.62 9.61
CA ASN A 151 1.85 -17.84 9.66
C ASN A 151 1.58 -18.43 8.27
N ASN A 152 2.38 -18.05 7.27
CA ASN A 152 2.21 -18.47 5.88
C ASN A 152 0.80 -18.18 5.33
N SER A 153 0.27 -17.02 5.71
CA SER A 153 -1.00 -16.46 5.27
C SER A 153 -0.78 -15.00 4.91
N VAL A 154 -1.56 -14.45 3.97
CA VAL A 154 -1.45 -13.04 3.57
C VAL A 154 -1.54 -12.10 4.79
N SER A 155 -0.44 -11.42 5.06
CA SER A 155 -0.37 -10.34 6.05
C SER A 155 -0.77 -9.02 5.39
N SER A 156 -1.30 -8.12 6.20
CA SER A 156 -1.81 -6.83 5.78
C SER A 156 -1.62 -5.75 6.83
N ILE A 157 -1.56 -4.50 6.37
CA ILE A 157 -1.53 -3.30 7.21
C ILE A 157 -2.89 -2.63 7.20
N TRP A 158 -3.47 -2.40 8.37
CA TRP A 158 -4.76 -1.75 8.54
C TRP A 158 -4.58 -0.34 9.07
N VAL A 159 -5.28 0.60 8.42
CA VAL A 159 -5.22 2.01 8.77
C VAL A 159 -6.57 2.69 8.52
N ASP A 160 -6.94 3.59 9.41
CA ASP A 160 -8.06 4.52 9.20
C ASP A 160 -7.63 5.56 8.15
N ASP A 161 -8.41 5.87 7.11
CA ASP A 161 -7.98 6.84 6.10
C ASP A 161 -7.88 8.27 6.67
N ALA A 162 -8.65 8.56 7.73
CA ALA A 162 -8.63 9.81 8.48
C ALA A 162 -8.82 11.07 7.60
N GLY A 163 -9.55 10.94 6.49
CA GLY A 163 -9.81 12.01 5.52
C GLY A 163 -8.64 12.32 4.59
N TYR A 164 -7.67 11.40 4.45
CA TYR A 164 -6.58 11.52 3.48
C TYR A 164 -6.96 10.86 2.16
N ARG A 165 -6.64 11.54 1.06
CA ARG A 165 -7.11 11.17 -0.27
C ARG A 165 -6.01 10.63 -1.16
N PHE A 166 -4.86 11.30 -1.13
CA PHE A 166 -3.75 10.95 -1.97
C PHE A 166 -2.76 10.15 -1.14
N TRP A 167 -2.27 9.04 -1.68
CA TRP A 167 -1.41 8.11 -0.97
C TRP A 167 -0.20 7.77 -1.82
N LYS A 168 0.96 7.58 -1.18
CA LYS A 168 2.17 7.09 -1.82
C LYS A 168 2.73 5.97 -0.95
N ILE A 169 3.01 4.83 -1.58
CA ILE A 169 3.67 3.72 -0.93
C ILE A 169 5.05 3.59 -1.55
N GLU A 170 6.09 3.71 -0.74
CA GLU A 170 7.46 3.50 -1.17
C GLU A 170 8.02 2.21 -0.58
N ILE A 171 8.81 1.52 -1.38
CA ILE A 171 9.44 0.25 -1.06
C ILE A 171 10.95 0.47 -1.12
N THR A 172 11.66 -0.06 -0.14
CA THR A 172 13.12 -0.08 -0.08
C THR A 172 13.62 -1.50 0.08
N ASP A 173 14.84 -1.73 -0.38
CA ASP A 173 15.59 -2.91 0.00
C ASP A 173 15.72 -2.97 1.53
N ALA A 174 15.61 -4.17 2.10
CA ALA A 174 15.81 -4.40 3.52
C ALA A 174 17.25 -4.08 3.98
N ASP A 175 18.22 -4.14 3.06
CA ASP A 175 19.66 -4.01 3.37
C ASP A 175 20.29 -2.68 2.92
N GLY A 176 19.49 -1.74 2.37
CA GLY A 176 19.97 -0.39 2.07
C GLY A 176 21.12 -0.32 1.04
N SER A 177 21.06 -1.15 -0.02
CA SER A 177 22.01 -1.23 -1.17
C SER A 177 23.21 -2.17 -0.98
N THR A 178 23.20 -3.34 -1.65
CA THR A 178 24.40 -3.89 -2.35
C THR A 178 24.16 -4.99 -3.41
N GLY A 179 22.95 -5.46 -3.75
CA GLY A 179 22.83 -6.30 -4.96
C GLY A 179 21.51 -7.03 -5.23
N THR A 180 21.11 -6.98 -6.51
CA THR A 180 19.96 -7.65 -7.18
C THR A 180 18.58 -7.27 -6.63
N GLU A 181 17.91 -6.41 -7.39
CA GLU A 181 16.57 -5.81 -7.24
C GLU A 181 15.57 -6.54 -6.33
N ALA A 182 15.00 -5.78 -5.39
CA ALA A 182 13.65 -6.00 -4.88
C ALA A 182 12.63 -5.01 -5.47
N GLY A 183 12.85 -4.61 -6.73
CA GLY A 183 11.89 -3.85 -7.55
C GLY A 183 10.62 -4.62 -7.93
N ASP A 184 10.47 -5.83 -7.40
CA ASP A 184 9.40 -6.75 -7.74
C ASP A 184 8.32 -6.84 -6.67
N ILE A 185 8.22 -5.84 -5.77
CA ILE A 185 7.13 -5.70 -4.80
C ILE A 185 5.98 -4.85 -5.37
N SER A 186 4.80 -5.44 -5.41
CA SER A 186 3.52 -4.78 -5.63
C SER A 186 2.76 -4.59 -4.32
N VAL A 187 1.93 -3.55 -4.27
CA VAL A 187 1.04 -3.26 -3.14
C VAL A 187 -0.39 -3.19 -3.65
N TYR A 188 -1.26 -3.88 -2.95
CA TYR A 188 -2.70 -3.89 -3.16
C TYR A 188 -3.38 -3.20 -2.00
N PHE A 189 -4.56 -2.64 -2.25
CA PHE A 189 -5.37 -2.05 -1.22
C PHE A 189 -6.83 -2.49 -1.31
N GLY A 190 -7.46 -2.57 -0.15
CA GLY A 190 -8.89 -2.83 0.04
C GLY A 190 -9.54 -1.80 0.95
N TYR A 191 -10.87 -1.76 0.92
CA TYR A 191 -11.72 -0.84 1.70
C TYR A 191 -12.74 -1.60 2.52
N TRP A 192 -13.03 -1.13 3.74
CA TRP A 192 -14.01 -1.74 4.64
C TRP A 192 -14.76 -0.73 5.52
#